data_AF-A0A1I2H4H2-F1
#
_entry.id   AF-A0A1I2H4H2-F1
#
_cell.length_a   1.000
_cell.length_b   1.000
_cell.length_c   1.000
_cell.angle_alpha   90.00
_cell.angle_beta   90.00
_cell.angle_gamma   90.00
#
_symmetry.space_group_name_H-M   'P 1'
#
loop_
_entity.id
_entity.type
_entity.pdbx_description
1 polymer ?
#
loop_
_entity_poly.entity_id
_entity_poly.type
_entity_poly.pdbx_seq_one_letter_code
_entity_poly.pdbx_strand_id
1 'polypeptide(L)'
;MSRINDIGGMVGFSAVVVEPDEPPFHADWEAHLHALNALLIRQGVYNRDEFRDAIERMPPAEYLAASYYERWFAAVSTLLVEKGVLTPDEVAGGQDATAQRGPADE
;
A
#
# COMPACT_ATOMS: atom_id res chain seq x y z
N MET A 1 -8.54 -4.57 18.63
CA MET A 1 -7.48 -5.39 19.26
C MET A 1 -6.25 -4.51 19.36
N SER A 2 -5.39 -4.71 20.37
CA SER A 2 -4.10 -4.00 20.42
C SER A 2 -3.21 -4.48 19.27
N ARG A 3 -2.69 -3.55 18.49
CA ARG A 3 -1.84 -3.77 17.31
C ARG A 3 -0.72 -2.73 17.32
N ILE A 4 0.35 -2.96 16.58
CA ILE A 4 1.59 -2.16 16.68
C ILE A 4 1.42 -0.69 16.25
N ASN A 5 0.39 -0.37 15.47
CA ASN A 5 0.07 0.99 15.06
C ASN A 5 -0.40 1.87 16.23
N ASP A 6 -0.92 1.27 17.30
CA ASP A 6 -1.38 1.97 18.50
C ASP A 6 -0.19 2.26 19.43
N ILE A 7 0.66 3.20 19.00
CA ILE A 7 1.87 3.60 19.72
C ILE A 7 1.64 4.72 20.75
N GLY A 8 0.39 5.11 20.97
CA GLY A 8 0.02 6.18 21.89
C GLY A 8 0.47 5.87 23.32
N GLY A 9 1.39 6.67 23.86
CA GLY A 9 1.94 6.48 25.21
C GLY A 9 3.09 5.47 25.31
N MET A 10 3.55 4.90 24.19
CA MET A 10 4.77 4.09 24.18
C MET A 10 6.02 4.95 24.41
N VAL A 11 7.02 4.35 25.06
CA VAL A 11 8.34 4.96 25.31
C VAL A 11 9.42 4.20 24.53
N GLY A 12 10.58 4.83 24.31
CA GLY A 12 11.74 4.20 23.65
C GLY A 12 11.93 4.57 22.18
N PHE A 13 11.06 5.41 21.61
CA PHE A 13 11.31 6.01 20.29
C PHE A 13 12.38 7.11 20.38
N SER A 14 13.10 7.31 19.28
CA SER A 14 14.05 8.42 19.14
C SER A 14 13.32 9.76 19.01
N ALA A 15 14.06 10.86 19.16
CA ALA A 15 13.53 12.19 18.89
C ALA A 15 12.99 12.28 17.45
N VAL A 16 11.91 13.03 17.27
CA VAL A 16 11.33 13.28 15.94
C VAL A 16 12.33 14.07 15.11
N VAL A 17 12.65 13.55 13.93
CA VAL A 17 13.44 14.24 12.92
C VAL A 17 12.47 14.84 11.91
N VAL A 18 12.53 16.16 11.71
CA VAL A 18 11.72 16.87 10.72
C VAL A 18 12.62 17.22 9.55
N GLU A 19 12.25 16.78 8.35
CA GLU A 19 12.93 17.15 7.12
C GLU A 19 12.52 18.57 6.70
N PRO A 20 13.46 19.52 6.54
CA PRO A 20 13.14 20.83 5.98
C PRO A 20 12.67 20.68 4.53
N ASP A 21 11.57 21.35 4.19
CA ASP A 21 11.00 21.35 2.83
C ASP A 21 10.65 19.94 2.29
N GLU A 22 10.23 19.02 3.17
CA GLU A 22 9.82 17.67 2.81
C GLU A 22 8.80 17.66 1.66
N PRO A 23 9.09 16.97 0.54
CA PRO A 23 8.15 16.89 -0.57
C PRO A 23 6.94 16.02 -0.19
N PRO A 24 5.76 16.21 -0.80
CA PRO A 24 4.61 15.34 -0.55
C PRO A 24 4.85 13.86 -0.91
N PHE A 25 5.80 13.61 -1.82
CA PHE A 25 6.22 12.29 -2.27
C PHE A 25 7.73 12.33 -2.53
N HIS A 26 8.47 11.36 -2.00
CA HIS A 26 9.91 11.18 -2.20
C HIS A 26 10.22 10.41 -3.48
N ALA A 27 9.23 9.74 -4.08
CA ALA A 27 9.35 9.06 -5.37
C ALA A 27 8.03 9.00 -6.16
N ASP A 28 8.11 8.92 -7.49
CA ASP A 28 6.93 8.90 -8.37
C ASP A 28 5.91 7.79 -8.05
N TRP A 29 6.40 6.62 -7.62
CA TRP A 29 5.54 5.48 -7.31
C TRP A 29 4.60 5.76 -6.11
N GLU A 30 5.00 6.63 -5.20
CA GLU A 30 4.20 7.00 -4.03
C GLU A 30 2.97 7.82 -4.47
N ALA A 31 3.16 8.74 -5.42
CA ALA A 31 2.08 9.50 -6.03
C ALA A 31 1.12 8.59 -6.81
N HIS A 32 1.66 7.63 -7.57
CA HIS A 32 0.85 6.64 -8.27
C HIS A 32 0.04 5.76 -7.31
N LEU A 33 0.65 5.30 -6.22
CA LEU A 33 -0.01 4.48 -5.22
C LEU A 33 -1.12 5.24 -4.48
N HIS A 34 -0.89 6.51 -4.15
CA HIS A 34 -1.93 7.37 -3.57
C HIS A 34 -3.11 7.52 -4.53
N ALA A 35 -2.85 7.85 -5.81
CA ALA A 35 -3.90 7.97 -6.82
C ALA A 35 -4.67 6.65 -7.01
N LEU A 36 -3.96 5.51 -7.03
CA LEU A 36 -4.54 4.18 -7.13
C LEU A 36 -5.47 3.88 -5.94
N ASN A 37 -5.00 4.09 -4.71
CA ASN A 37 -5.80 3.85 -3.52
C ASN A 37 -7.07 4.72 -3.51
N ALA A 38 -6.95 6.00 -3.90
CA ALA A 38 -8.10 6.89 -4.01
C ALA A 38 -9.12 6.40 -5.06
N LEU A 39 -8.65 5.90 -6.20
CA LEU A 39 -9.51 5.32 -7.23
C LEU A 39 -10.21 4.06 -6.74
N LEU A 40 -9.49 3.11 -6.12
CA LEU A 40 -10.05 1.85 -5.62
C LEU A 40 -11.14 2.08 -4.57
N ILE A 41 -10.94 3.04 -3.67
CA ILE A 41 -11.97 3.45 -2.69
C ILE A 41 -13.18 4.08 -3.40
N ARG A 42 -12.95 4.95 -4.38
CA ARG A 42 -14.04 5.59 -5.16
C ARG A 42 -14.85 4.58 -5.97
N GLN A 43 -14.22 3.52 -6.45
CA GLN A 43 -14.87 2.43 -7.17
C GLN A 43 -15.54 1.41 -6.23
N GLY A 44 -15.36 1.55 -4.91
CA GLY A 44 -15.97 0.67 -3.92
C GLY A 44 -15.35 -0.72 -3.85
N VAL A 45 -14.11 -0.91 -4.34
CA VAL A 45 -13.39 -2.19 -4.24
C VAL A 45 -13.17 -2.56 -2.76
N TYR A 46 -12.82 -1.56 -1.96
CA TYR A 46 -12.79 -1.58 -0.51
C TYR A 46 -13.04 -0.16 0.02
N ASN A 47 -13.35 -0.05 1.32
CA ASN A 47 -13.53 1.23 1.98
C ASN A 47 -12.29 1.64 2.81
N ARG A 48 -12.34 2.84 3.39
CA ARG A 48 -11.20 3.40 4.15
C ARG A 48 -10.91 2.63 5.45
N ASP A 49 -11.91 2.02 6.06
CA ASP A 49 -11.74 1.25 7.30
C ASP A 49 -11.12 -0.12 7.01
N GLU A 50 -11.50 -0.77 5.91
CA GLU A 50 -10.81 -1.98 5.41
C GLU A 50 -9.34 -1.69 5.07
N PHE A 51 -9.07 -0.54 4.44
CA PHE A 51 -7.70 -0.09 4.15
C PHE A 51 -6.86 0.10 5.42
N ARG A 52 -7.42 0.77 6.44
CA ARG A 52 -6.74 0.92 7.74
C ARG A 52 -6.51 -0.44 8.38
N ASP A 53 -7.53 -1.28 8.47
CA ASP A 53 -7.39 -2.61 9.06
C ASP A 53 -6.31 -3.45 8.37
N ALA A 54 -6.21 -3.40 7.03
CA ALA A 54 -5.16 -4.10 6.30
C ALA A 54 -3.73 -3.62 6.67
N ILE A 55 -3.52 -2.30 6.83
CA ILE A 55 -2.25 -1.75 7.35
C ILE A 55 -1.98 -2.27 8.77
N GLU A 56 -3.00 -2.23 9.62
CA GLU A 56 -2.86 -2.61 11.03
C GLU A 56 -2.61 -4.11 11.22
N ARG A 57 -3.04 -4.95 10.28
CA ARG A 57 -2.80 -6.41 10.25
C ARG A 57 -1.38 -6.79 9.84
N MET A 58 -0.57 -5.85 9.34
CA MET A 58 0.82 -6.14 8.95
C MET A 58 1.61 -6.76 10.11
N PRO A 59 2.55 -7.70 9.84
CA PRO A 59 3.46 -8.20 10.86
C PRO A 59 4.20 -7.04 11.54
N PRO A 60 4.28 -6.99 12.89
CA PRO A 60 4.81 -5.82 13.59
C PRO A 60 6.21 -5.37 13.17
N ALA A 61 7.09 -6.33 12.88
CA ALA A 61 8.45 -6.04 12.41
C ALA A 61 8.44 -5.37 11.02
N GLU A 62 7.61 -5.85 10.10
CA GLU A 62 7.47 -5.28 8.76
C GLU A 62 6.81 -3.90 8.81
N TYR A 63 5.78 -3.72 9.65
CA TYR A 63 5.15 -2.42 9.85
C TYR A 63 6.18 -1.36 10.28
N LEU A 64 7.00 -1.67 11.29
CA LEU A 64 7.98 -0.73 11.83
C LEU A 64 9.15 -0.48 10.87
N ALA A 65 9.51 -1.46 10.04
CA ALA A 65 10.58 -1.32 9.05
C ALA A 65 10.12 -0.59 7.77
N ALA A 66 8.85 -0.71 7.40
CA ALA A 66 8.30 -0.15 6.18
C ALA A 66 8.16 1.39 6.24
N SER A 67 8.45 2.03 5.12
CA SER A 67 8.12 3.44 4.87
C SER A 67 6.60 3.68 4.85
N TYR A 68 6.19 4.94 4.88
CA TYR A 68 4.77 5.30 4.90
C TYR A 68 4.00 4.70 3.71
N TYR A 69 4.50 4.88 2.49
CA TYR A 69 3.86 4.37 1.29
C TYR A 69 4.11 2.87 1.05
N GLU A 70 5.13 2.27 1.65
CA GLU A 70 5.30 0.81 1.65
C GLU A 70 4.18 0.11 2.45
N ARG A 71 3.75 0.70 3.58
CA ARG A 71 2.58 0.20 4.33
C ARG A 71 1.30 0.29 3.49
N TRP A 72 1.14 1.38 2.73
CA TRP A 72 0.02 1.52 1.79
C TRP A 72 0.07 0.44 0.72
N PHE A 73 1.24 0.18 0.16
CA PHE A 73 1.40 -0.83 -0.89
C PHE A 73 1.03 -2.22 -0.37
N ALA A 74 1.54 -2.60 0.81
CA ALA A 74 1.20 -3.86 1.45
C ALA A 74 -0.33 -4.02 1.66
N ALA A 75 -1.00 -2.96 2.12
CA ALA A 75 -2.44 -2.96 2.34
C ALA A 75 -3.26 -3.04 1.04
N VAL A 76 -2.90 -2.26 0.01
CA VAL A 76 -3.56 -2.31 -1.30
C VAL A 76 -3.40 -3.70 -1.92
N SER A 77 -2.18 -4.24 -1.93
CA SER A 77 -1.90 -5.58 -2.45
C SER A 77 -2.69 -6.67 -1.72
N THR A 78 -2.73 -6.61 -0.38
CA THR A 78 -3.52 -7.55 0.43
C THR A 78 -5.00 -7.48 0.06
N LEU A 79 -5.57 -6.28 -0.01
CA LEU A 79 -6.99 -6.10 -0.31
C LEU A 79 -7.35 -6.50 -1.74
N LEU A 80 -6.50 -6.21 -2.73
CA LEU A 80 -6.74 -6.64 -4.10
C LEU A 80 -6.77 -8.17 -4.22
N VAL A 81 -5.94 -8.88 -3.46
CA VAL A 81 -5.98 -10.35 -3.37
C VAL A 81 -7.22 -10.84 -2.62
N GLU A 82 -7.54 -10.27 -1.45
CA GLU A 82 -8.70 -10.65 -0.65
C GLU A 82 -10.03 -10.43 -1.39
N LYS A 83 -10.10 -9.41 -2.25
CA LYS A 83 -11.26 -9.09 -3.09
C LYS A 83 -11.27 -9.86 -4.41
N GLY A 84 -10.26 -10.67 -4.69
CA GLY A 84 -10.14 -11.46 -5.92
C GLY A 84 -9.92 -10.63 -7.18
N VAL A 85 -9.40 -9.40 -7.04
CA VAL A 85 -9.04 -8.53 -8.17
C VAL A 85 -7.69 -8.93 -8.75
N LEU A 86 -6.76 -9.38 -7.91
CA LEU A 86 -5.46 -9.93 -8.29
C LEU A 86 -5.22 -11.26 -7.58
N THR A 87 -4.35 -12.08 -8.15
CA THR A 87 -3.77 -13.25 -7.52
C THR A 87 -2.46 -12.90 -6.80
N PRO A 88 -2.02 -13.70 -5.80
CA PRO A 88 -0.72 -13.52 -5.18
C PRO A 88 0.44 -13.52 -6.19
N ASP A 89 0.35 -14.34 -7.24
CA ASP A 89 1.38 -14.45 -8.28
C ASP A 89 1.44 -13.18 -9.14
N GLU A 90 0.30 -12.58 -9.49
CA GLU A 90 0.27 -11.30 -10.21
C GLU A 90 0.89 -10.16 -9.39
N VAL A 91 0.66 -10.15 -8.07
CA VAL A 91 1.30 -9.18 -7.16
C VAL A 91 2.81 -9.41 -7.06
N ALA A 92 3.27 -10.66 -7.08
CA ALA A 92 4.69 -11.01 -7.04
C ALA A 92 5.45 -10.71 -8.35
N GLY A 93 4.79 -10.13 -9.35
CA GLY A 93 5.38 -9.81 -10.65
C GLY A 93 5.22 -10.93 -11.69
N GLY A 94 4.16 -11.74 -11.56
CA GLY A 94 3.80 -12.80 -12.49
C GLY A 94 3.94 -12.35 -13.95
N GLN A 95 4.80 -13.07 -14.68
CA GLN A 95 5.13 -12.82 -16.07
C GLN A 95 3.94 -13.19 -16.97
N ASP A 96 2.91 -12.35 -17.14
CA ASP A 96 1.87 -12.62 -18.16
C ASP A 96 1.00 -11.40 -18.59
N ALA A 97 1.56 -10.18 -18.59
CA ALA A 97 0.81 -8.98 -19.04
C ALA A 97 1.34 -8.31 -20.33
N THR A 98 2.36 -8.87 -21.01
CA THR A 98 2.89 -8.32 -22.28
C THR A 98 2.76 -9.22 -23.50
N ALA A 99 1.97 -10.30 -23.43
CA ALA A 99 1.72 -11.19 -24.57
C ALA A 99 0.23 -11.27 -24.93
N GLN A 100 -0.44 -10.15 -25.21
CA GLN A 100 -1.55 -10.10 -26.19
C GLN A 100 -1.97 -8.65 -26.50
N ARG A 101 -1.10 -7.86 -27.16
CA ARG A 101 -1.59 -6.78 -28.02
C ARG A 101 -1.37 -7.27 -29.45
N GLY A 102 -2.39 -7.95 -29.99
CA GLY A 102 -2.39 -8.36 -31.39
C GLY A 102 -2.17 -7.16 -32.31
N PRO A 103 -1.66 -7.37 -33.54
CA PRO A 103 -1.39 -6.27 -34.44
C PRO A 103 -2.69 -5.48 -34.64
N ALA A 104 -2.62 -4.17 -34.46
CA ALA A 104 -3.67 -3.29 -34.93
C ALA A 104 -3.64 -3.38 -36.46
N ASP A 105 -4.71 -3.94 -37.04
CA ASP A 105 -4.94 -3.86 -38.47
C ASP A 105 -5.06 -2.38 -38.87
N GLU A 106 -4.18 -1.93 -39.75
CA GLU A 106 -4.35 -0.78 -40.63
C GLU A 106 -3.75 -1.10 -42.02
#